data_AF-A0A2V7JNR9-F1
#
_entry.id   AF-A0A2V7JNR9-F1
#
_cell.length_a   1.000
_cell.length_b   1.000
_cell.length_c   1.000
_cell.angle_alpha   90.00
_cell.angle_beta   90.00
_cell.angle_gamma   90.00
#
_symmetry.space_group_name_H-M   'P 1'
#
loop_
_entity.id
_entity.type
_entity.pdbx_description
1 polymer ?
#
loop_
_entity_poly.entity_id
_entity_poly.type
_entity_poly.pdbx_seq_one_letter_code
_entity_poly.pdbx_strand_id
1 'polypeptide(L)'
;PVPELPRASYPTQLVYLFLLGLPMSLAGAMITLAGTVLYPFYATAPRVWGLTPLVDQQLGGLLMWVVGTMYLWVAGGVVWFRWSAREEAGDVEREVPLEAYGSAEK
;
A
#
# COMPACT_ATOMS: atom_id res chain seq x y z
N PRO A 1 8.18 -3.13 18.19
CA PRO A 1 7.34 -4.18 18.82
C PRO A 1 7.52 -4.04 20.32
N VAL A 2 6.44 -3.96 21.09
CA VAL A 2 6.54 -4.18 22.53
C VAL A 2 6.89 -5.66 22.74
N PRO A 3 7.73 -6.00 23.73
CA PRO A 3 8.22 -7.38 23.93
C PRO A 3 7.12 -8.44 23.99
N GLU A 4 5.90 -8.04 24.39
CA GLU A 4 4.74 -8.90 24.55
C GLU A 4 4.04 -9.31 23.23
N LEU A 5 4.25 -8.58 22.13
CA LEU A 5 3.57 -8.83 20.85
C LEU A 5 4.56 -9.12 19.72
N PRO A 6 4.65 -10.38 19.22
CA PRO A 6 5.50 -10.72 18.11
C PRO A 6 5.06 -9.98 16.84
N ARG A 7 6.01 -9.72 15.93
CA ARG A 7 5.71 -9.08 14.63
C ARG A 7 4.82 -10.01 13.80
N ALA A 8 3.81 -9.44 13.14
CA ALA A 8 2.98 -10.18 12.19
C ALA A 8 3.82 -10.81 11.07
N SER A 9 3.36 -11.93 10.50
CA SER A 9 4.00 -12.54 9.33
C SER A 9 4.01 -11.59 8.12
N TYR A 10 4.95 -11.77 7.19
CA TYR A 10 5.01 -10.93 5.99
C TYR A 10 3.73 -10.96 5.14
N PRO A 11 3.12 -12.12 4.85
CA PRO A 11 1.83 -12.17 4.16
C PRO A 11 0.73 -11.41 4.90
N THR A 12 0.67 -11.55 6.24
CA THR A 12 -0.31 -10.82 7.06
C THR A 12 -0.10 -9.31 6.98
N GLN A 13 1.15 -8.84 6.99
CA GLN A 13 1.46 -7.42 6.81
C GLN A 13 1.00 -6.89 5.45
N LEU A 14 1.22 -7.65 4.37
CA LEU A 14 0.80 -7.26 3.02
C LEU A 14 -0.73 -7.19 2.88
N VAL A 15 -1.44 -8.20 3.39
CA VAL A 15 -2.92 -8.21 3.42
C VAL A 15 -3.44 -7.04 4.24
N TYR A 16 -2.84 -6.78 5.41
CA TYR A 16 -3.21 -5.65 6.25
C TYR A 16 -3.04 -4.31 5.51
N LEU A 17 -1.89 -4.07 4.88
CA LEU A 17 -1.63 -2.83 4.14
C LEU A 17 -2.57 -2.65 2.94
N PHE A 18 -2.90 -3.74 2.25
CA PHE A 18 -3.87 -3.74 1.15
C PHE A 18 -5.27 -3.35 1.65
N LEU A 19 -5.76 -4.02 2.69
CA LEU A 19 -7.08 -3.74 3.27
C LEU A 19 -7.18 -2.33 3.84
N LEU A 20 -6.09 -1.84 4.45
CA LEU A 20 -6.00 -0.48 4.97
C LEU A 20 -6.18 0.58 3.87
N GLY A 21 -5.77 0.28 2.64
CA GLY A 21 -5.92 1.18 1.49
C GLY A 21 -7.32 1.21 0.87
N LEU A 22 -8.19 0.24 1.17
CA LEU A 22 -9.51 0.13 0.53
C LEU A 22 -10.46 1.30 0.87
N PRO A 23 -10.64 1.72 2.13
CA PRO A 23 -11.56 2.81 2.45
C PRO A 23 -11.17 4.13 1.77
N MET A 24 -9.87 4.45 1.77
CA MET A 24 -9.34 5.63 1.09
C MET A 24 -9.54 5.52 -0.43
N SER A 25 -9.25 4.37 -1.03
CA SER A 25 -9.43 4.16 -2.47
C SER A 25 -10.88 4.28 -2.89
N LEU A 26 -11.81 3.75 -2.08
CA LEU A 26 -13.24 3.90 -2.31
C LEU A 26 -13.67 5.37 -2.26
N ALA A 27 -13.26 6.11 -1.22
CA ALA A 27 -13.57 7.53 -1.11
C ALA A 27 -12.98 8.35 -2.28
N GLY A 28 -11.72 8.09 -2.64
CA GLY A 28 -11.05 8.69 -3.79
C GLY A 28 -11.80 8.41 -5.11
N ALA A 29 -12.19 7.15 -5.34
CA ALA A 29 -12.95 6.75 -6.52
C ALA A 29 -14.32 7.45 -6.58
N MET A 30 -15.05 7.49 -5.46
CA MET A 30 -16.35 8.15 -5.40
C MET A 30 -16.28 9.64 -5.77
N ILE A 31 -15.25 10.36 -5.32
CA ILE A 31 -15.07 11.78 -5.60
C ILE A 31 -14.61 12.00 -7.05
N THR A 32 -13.64 11.19 -7.50
CA THR A 32 -13.01 11.31 -8.82
C THR A 32 -13.96 10.95 -9.95
N LEU A 33 -14.78 9.92 -9.74
CA LEU A 33 -15.69 9.39 -10.75
C LEU A 33 -17.11 9.97 -10.64
N ALA A 34 -17.32 10.94 -9.75
CA ALA A 34 -18.61 11.61 -9.62
C ALA A 34 -18.96 12.36 -10.92
N GLY A 35 -20.17 12.13 -11.45
CA GLY A 35 -20.72 12.87 -12.58
C GLY A 35 -21.37 14.21 -12.21
N THR A 36 -21.42 14.52 -10.91
CA THR A 36 -21.99 15.76 -10.38
C THR A 36 -21.10 16.33 -9.27
N VAL A 37 -21.30 17.61 -8.97
CA VAL A 37 -20.60 18.28 -7.85
C VAL A 37 -21.21 17.77 -6.54
N LEU A 38 -20.42 17.05 -5.75
CA LEU A 38 -20.87 16.41 -4.51
C LEU A 38 -21.13 17.43 -3.40
N TYR A 39 -20.46 18.59 -3.45
CA TYR A 39 -20.65 19.69 -2.52
C TYR A 39 -21.11 20.95 -3.26
N PRO A 40 -22.43 21.21 -3.40
CA PRO A 40 -22.96 22.30 -4.24
C PRO A 40 -22.49 23.70 -3.84
N PHE A 41 -22.24 23.93 -2.55
CA PHE A 41 -21.67 25.20 -2.07
C PHE A 41 -20.27 25.45 -2.63
N TYR A 42 -19.53 24.39 -3.00
CA TYR A 42 -18.29 24.55 -3.74
C TYR A 42 -18.48 25.30 -5.05
N ALA A 43 -19.63 25.12 -5.72
CA ALA A 43 -19.91 25.73 -7.01
C ALA A 43 -19.96 27.27 -6.94
N THR A 44 -20.35 27.83 -5.79
CA THR A 44 -20.47 29.29 -5.60
C THR A 44 -19.14 29.99 -5.31
N ALA A 45 -18.06 29.23 -5.10
CA ALA A 45 -16.74 29.80 -4.85
C ALA A 45 -16.18 30.52 -6.09
N PRO A 46 -15.52 31.70 -5.92
CA PRO A 46 -14.78 32.36 -6.99
C PRO A 46 -13.72 31.43 -7.59
N ARG A 47 -13.59 31.41 -8.92
CA ARG A 47 -12.66 30.52 -9.63
C ARG A 47 -11.31 31.17 -9.83
N VAL A 48 -10.25 30.42 -9.53
CA VAL A 48 -8.85 30.88 -9.67
C VAL A 48 -8.22 30.41 -11.00
N TRP A 49 -8.57 29.21 -11.47
CA TRP A 49 -7.91 28.56 -12.62
C TRP A 49 -8.83 28.30 -13.83
N GLY A 50 -10.02 28.91 -13.88
CA GLY A 50 -10.97 28.72 -15.00
C GLY A 50 -11.58 27.32 -15.13
N LEU A 51 -11.28 26.41 -14.20
CA LEU A 51 -11.86 25.07 -14.15
C LEU A 51 -13.34 25.11 -13.75
N THR A 52 -14.15 24.22 -14.34
CA THR A 52 -15.50 24.01 -13.86
C THR A 52 -15.45 23.36 -12.47
N PRO A 53 -16.45 23.59 -11.59
CA PRO A 53 -16.45 23.00 -10.24
C PRO A 53 -16.37 21.48 -10.25
N LEU A 54 -16.93 20.84 -11.29
CA LEU A 54 -16.91 19.40 -11.46
C LEU A 54 -15.49 18.89 -11.75
N VAL A 55 -14.82 19.45 -12.76
CA VAL A 55 -13.46 19.03 -13.15
C VAL A 55 -12.49 19.23 -11.99
N ASP A 56 -12.61 20.35 -11.30
CA ASP A 56 -11.77 20.70 -10.16
C ASP A 56 -11.95 19.70 -8.98
N GLN A 57 -13.20 19.30 -8.68
CA GLN A 57 -13.48 18.24 -7.71
C GLN A 57 -12.89 16.90 -8.15
N GLN A 58 -13.03 16.52 -9.42
CA GLN A 58 -12.52 15.24 -9.94
C GLN A 58 -10.99 15.19 -9.85
N LEU A 59 -10.30 16.28 -10.21
CA LEU A 59 -8.85 16.42 -10.06
C LEU A 59 -8.43 16.38 -8.59
N GLY A 60 -9.16 17.07 -7.71
CA GLY A 60 -8.94 17.00 -6.27
C GLY A 60 -9.07 15.58 -5.75
N GLY A 61 -10.14 14.87 -6.13
CA GLY A 61 -10.37 13.46 -5.81
C GLY A 61 -9.22 12.57 -6.27
N LEU A 62 -8.78 12.74 -7.52
CA LEU A 62 -7.69 11.96 -8.10
C LEU A 62 -6.37 12.21 -7.36
N LEU A 63 -6.07 13.48 -7.08
CA LEU A 63 -4.85 13.86 -6.40
C LEU A 63 -4.83 13.32 -4.97
N MET A 64 -5.93 13.46 -4.23
CA MET A 64 -6.10 12.87 -2.90
C MET A 64 -5.93 11.36 -2.92
N TRP A 65 -6.50 10.67 -3.92
CA TRP A 65 -6.41 9.22 -4.04
C TRP A 65 -4.96 8.77 -4.32
N VAL A 66 -4.31 9.32 -5.33
CA VAL A 66 -2.96 8.92 -5.73
C VAL A 66 -1.95 9.24 -4.63
N VAL A 67 -1.97 10.47 -4.12
CA VAL A 67 -1.03 10.90 -3.06
C VAL A 67 -1.30 10.13 -1.77
N GLY A 68 -2.57 9.95 -1.41
CA GLY A 68 -2.97 9.24 -0.20
C GLY A 68 -2.69 7.74 -0.22
N THR A 69 -2.56 7.11 -1.39
CA THR A 69 -2.21 5.68 -1.49
C THR A 69 -0.72 5.42 -1.69
N MET A 70 0.06 6.42 -2.11
CA MET A 70 1.49 6.29 -2.40
C MET A 70 2.29 5.72 -1.22
N TYR A 71 2.03 6.15 0.01
CA TYR A 71 2.77 5.67 1.18
C TYR A 71 2.51 4.17 1.46
N LEU A 72 1.29 3.68 1.20
CA LEU A 72 0.96 2.26 1.36
C LEU A 72 1.67 1.41 0.30
N TRP A 73 1.77 1.90 -0.93
CA TRP A 73 2.55 1.23 -1.98
C TRP A 73 4.03 1.13 -1.63
N VAL A 74 4.62 2.21 -1.10
CA VAL A 74 6.02 2.18 -0.63
C VAL A 74 6.19 1.20 0.53
N ALA A 75 5.33 1.26 1.55
CA ALA A 75 5.39 0.34 2.69
C ALA A 75 5.21 -1.13 2.26
N GLY A 76 4.23 -1.40 1.39
CA GLY A 76 3.98 -2.74 0.84
C GLY A 76 5.17 -3.24 0.03
N GLY A 77 5.76 -2.39 -0.81
CA GLY A 77 6.98 -2.72 -1.56
C GLY A 77 8.15 -3.07 -0.63
N VAL A 78 8.38 -2.28 0.42
CA VAL A 78 9.44 -2.58 1.41
C VAL A 78 9.18 -3.93 2.11
N VAL A 79 7.94 -4.20 2.52
CA VAL A 79 7.57 -5.48 3.17
C VAL A 79 7.78 -6.64 2.20
N TRP A 80 7.38 -6.48 0.93
CA TRP A 80 7.56 -7.47 -0.14
C TRP A 80 9.03 -7.80 -0.38
N PHE A 81 9.88 -6.79 -0.64
CA PHE A 81 11.30 -7.01 -0.88
C PHE A 81 12.01 -7.65 0.33
N ARG A 82 11.61 -7.27 1.55
CA ARG A 82 12.15 -7.89 2.78
C ARG A 82 11.69 -9.33 2.99
N TRP A 83 10.55 -9.71 2.42
CA TRP A 83 10.05 -11.07 2.45
C TRP A 83 10.79 -11.92 1.40
N SER A 84 10.85 -11.46 0.15
CA SER A 84 11.59 -12.10 -0.95
C SER A 84 13.03 -12.41 -0.57
N ALA A 85 13.77 -11.41 -0.07
CA ALA A 85 15.17 -11.59 0.32
C ALA A 85 15.37 -12.59 1.48
N ARG A 86 14.34 -12.81 2.32
CA ARG A 86 14.40 -13.81 3.39
C ARG A 86 14.07 -15.21 2.91
N GLU A 87 13.14 -15.34 1.96
CA GLU A 87 12.85 -16.64 1.34
C GLU A 87 14.08 -17.14 0.60
N GLU A 88 14.72 -16.28 -0.18
CA GLU A 88 15.98 -16.58 -0.88
C GLU A 88 17.08 -17.05 0.08
N ALA A 89 17.30 -16.36 1.20
CA ALA A 89 18.31 -16.76 2.19
C ALA A 89 17.97 -18.09 2.90
N GLY A 90 16.69 -18.33 3.19
CA GLY A 90 16.24 -19.57 3.83
C GLY A 90 16.19 -20.78 2.89
N ASP A 91 16.08 -20.56 1.57
CA ASP A 91 16.23 -21.60 0.55
C ASP A 91 17.71 -22.04 0.45
N VAL A 92 18.66 -21.10 0.43
CA VAL A 92 20.10 -21.40 0.38
C VAL A 92 20.56 -22.26 1.57
N GLU A 93 20.07 -21.99 2.77
CA GLU A 93 20.43 -22.79 3.97
C GLU A 93 19.78 -24.19 3.96
N ARG A 94 18.64 -24.37 3.29
CA ARG A 94 17.99 -25.68 3.09
C ARG A 94 18.63 -26.51 1.97
N GLU A 95 19.32 -25.86 1.03
CA GLU A 95 20.04 -26.53 -0.07
C GLU A 95 21.42 -27.07 0.36
N VAL A 96 21.89 -26.80 1.58
CA VAL A 96 23.13 -27.41 2.10
C VAL A 96 22.97 -28.95 2.08
N PRO A 97 23.77 -29.67 1.29
CA PRO A 97 23.61 -31.12 1.13
C PRO A 97 23.74 -31.83 2.47
N LEU A 98 22.85 -32.78 2.77
CA LEU A 98 22.89 -33.60 4.00
C LEU A 98 24.23 -34.33 4.19
N GLU A 99 24.96 -34.54 3.10
CA GLU A 99 26.33 -35.08 3.06
C GLU A 99 27.34 -34.22 3.82
N ALA A 100 27.12 -32.90 3.92
CA ALA A 100 27.97 -31.98 4.69
C ALA A 100 27.82 -32.15 6.21
N TYR A 101 26.69 -32.67 6.69
CA TYR A 101 26.47 -32.96 8.10
C TYR A 101 27.10 -34.30 8.55
N GLY A 102 27.33 -35.24 7.62
CA GLY A 102 27.89 -36.57 7.91
C GLY A 102 29.42 -36.65 7.97
N SER A 103 30.14 -35.58 7.63
CA SER A 103 31.61 -35.56 7.56
C SER A 103 32.30 -35.07 8.85
N ALA A 104 31.53 -34.58 9.83
CA ALA A 104 32.06 -34.05 11.08
C ALA A 104 32.32 -35.10 12.18
N GLU A 105 32.03 -36.39 11.93
CA GLU A 105 32.13 -37.46 12.93
C GLU A 105 33.18 -38.55 12.60
N LYS A 106 34.25 -38.21 11.86
CA LYS A 106 35.40 -39.11 11.66
C LYS A 106 36.73 -38.47 11.99
#